data_AF-X1E0X0-F1
#
_entry.id   AF-X1E0X0-F1
#
_cell.length_a   1.000
_cell.length_b   1.000
_cell.length_c   1.000
_cell.angle_alpha   90.00
_cell.angle_beta   90.00
_cell.angle_gamma   90.00
#
_symmetry.space_group_name_H-M   'P 1'
#
loop_
_entity.id
_entity.type
_entity.pdbx_description
1 polymer ?
#
loop_
_entity_poly.entity_id
_entity_poly.type
_entity_poly.pdbx_seq_one_letter_code
_entity_poly.pdbx_strand_id
1 'polypeptide(L)' 'FDRAKELKIGFHLGYSELEDDKHFNTSILVGKDGNIIGKYRKSHIPGNYEPTPERQSHSLDLD' A
#
# COMPACT_ATOMS: atom_id res chain seq x y z
N PHE A 1 2.71 15.79 4.10
CA PHE A 1 2.44 15.13 5.41
C PHE A 1 2.34 16.17 6.53
N ASP A 2 1.76 17.32 6.22
CA ASP A 2 2.13 18.55 6.91
C ASP A 2 1.41 18.63 8.25
N ARG A 3 0.13 18.24 8.27
CA ARG A 3 -0.65 18.17 9.51
C ARG A 3 -0.09 17.17 10.52
N ALA A 4 0.37 16.01 10.04
CA ALA A 4 0.97 14.98 10.90
C ALA A 4 2.31 15.48 11.49
N LYS A 5 3.12 16.17 10.68
CA LYS A 5 4.38 16.80 11.11
C LYS A 5 4.16 17.90 12.14
N GLU A 6 3.19 18.80 11.94
CA GLU A 6 2.81 19.85 12.90
C GLU A 6 2.43 19.26 14.26
N LEU A 7 1.65 18.19 14.26
CA LEU A 7 1.20 17.50 15.46
C LEU A 7 2.22 16.52 16.03
N LYS A 8 3.36 16.31 15.34
CA LYS A 8 4.40 15.33 15.68
C LYS A 8 3.85 13.90 15.81
N ILE A 9 2.95 13.53 14.91
CA ILE A 9 2.33 12.20 14.85
C ILE A 9 2.97 11.42 13.70
N GLY A 10 3.62 10.30 14.05
CA GLY A 10 4.01 9.29 13.05
C GLY A 10 2.82 8.40 12.70
N PHE A 11 2.81 7.84 11.49
CA PHE A 11 1.72 6.98 11.03
C PHE A 11 2.20 5.94 10.01
N HIS A 12 1.39 4.90 9.83
CA HIS A 12 1.57 3.85 8.83
C HIS A 12 0.42 3.93 7.83
N LEU A 13 0.73 4.11 6.55
CA LEU A 13 -0.26 4.32 5.49
C LEU A 13 -0.08 3.30 4.38
N GLY A 14 -1.14 2.56 4.05
CA GLY A 14 -1.21 1.70 2.86
C GLY A 14 -1.89 2.42 1.70
N TYR A 15 -1.38 2.22 0.47
CA TYR A 15 -1.93 2.77 -0.76
C TYR A 15 -1.57 1.88 -1.97
N SER A 16 -2.29 2.03 -3.08
CA SER A 16 -1.92 1.43 -4.36
C SER A 16 -0.85 2.29 -5.02
N GLU A 17 0.33 1.74 -5.24
CA GLU A 17 1.47 2.42 -5.86
C GLU A 17 1.60 2.04 -7.33
N LEU A 18 1.90 3.02 -8.18
CA LEU A 18 2.29 2.85 -9.58
C LEU A 18 3.70 3.41 -9.78
N GLU A 19 4.63 2.57 -10.24
CA GLU A 19 6.03 2.95 -10.55
C GLU A 19 6.49 2.20 -11.80
N ASP A 20 6.91 2.91 -12.84
CA ASP A 20 7.36 2.35 -14.12
C ASP A 20 6.42 1.25 -14.67
N ASP A 21 5.12 1.58 -14.76
CA ASP A 21 4.01 0.69 -15.17
C ASP A 21 3.78 -0.55 -14.29
N LYS A 22 4.51 -0.70 -13.18
CA LYS A 22 4.29 -1.75 -12.19
C LYS A 22 3.39 -1.27 -11.07
N HIS A 23 2.47 -2.14 -10.69
CA HIS A 23 1.52 -1.89 -9.62
C HIS A 23 1.95 -2.62 -8.36
N PHE A 24 1.87 -1.96 -7.21
CA PHE A 24 2.19 -2.55 -5.93
C PHE A 24 1.12 -2.23 -4.88
N ASN A 25 0.87 -3.19 -3.99
CA ASN A 25 0.24 -2.90 -2.71
C ASN A 25 1.35 -2.42 -1.77
N THR A 26 1.40 -1.12 -1.51
CA THR A 26 2.51 -0.48 -0.81
C THR A 26 2.05 0.10 0.51
N SER A 27 2.92 0.05 1.51
CA SER A 27 2.79 0.87 2.71
C SER A 27 4.06 1.65 3.01
N ILE A 28 3.89 2.80 3.66
CA ILE A 28 4.97 3.63 4.16
C ILE A 28 4.83 3.84 5.67
N LEU A 29 5.96 3.84 6.34
CA LEU A 29 6.07 4.29 7.72
C LEU A 29 6.62 5.71 7.74
N VAL A 30 5.87 6.64 8.31
CA VAL A 30 6.23 8.06 8.39
C VAL A 30 6.53 8.42 9.83
N GLY A 31 7.67 9.07 10.05
CA GLY A 31 8.10 9.57 11.35
C GLY A 31 7.33 10.81 11.80
N LYS A 32 7.48 11.15 13.08
CA LYS A 32 6.88 12.37 13.68
C LYS A 32 7.37 13.68 13.05
N ASP A 33 8.49 13.64 12.34
CA ASP A 33 9.07 14.74 11.59
C ASP A 33 8.48 14.90 10.17
N GLY A 34 7.56 14.00 9.79
CA GLY A 34 6.92 13.95 8.48
C GLY A 34 7.77 13.26 7.40
N ASN A 35 8.93 12.70 7.74
CA ASN A 35 9.79 12.00 6.78
C ASN A 35 9.40 10.53 6.69
N ILE A 36 9.54 9.95 5.49
CA ILE A 36 9.37 8.51 5.29
C ILE A 36 10.58 7.80 5.91
N ILE A 37 10.33 6.92 6.87
CA ILE A 37 11.33 6.06 7.51
C ILE A 37 11.58 4.81 6.67
N GLY A 38 10.52 4.27 6.08
CA GLY A 38 10.60 3.06 5.28
C GLY A 38 9.39 2.89 4.37
N LYS A 39 9.61 2.12 3.30
CA LYS A 39 8.58 1.69 2.34
C LYS A 39 8.60 0.17 2.28
N TYR A 40 7.42 -0.44 2.26
CA TYR A 40 7.23 -1.87 2.10
C TYR A 40 6.28 -2.12 0.93
N ARG A 41 6.66 -3.03 0.03
CA ARG A 41 5.81 -3.57 -1.03
C ARG A 41 5.38 -4.97 -0.60
N LYS A 42 4.07 -5.21 -0.56
CA LYS A 42 3.49 -6.47 -0.09
C LYS A 42 4.07 -7.64 -0.89
N SER A 43 4.70 -8.58 -0.19
CA SER A 43 5.40 -9.70 -0.82
C SER A 43 4.49 -10.92 -1.01
N HIS A 44 3.56 -11.15 -0.07
CA HIS A 44 2.57 -12.21 -0.18
C HIS A 44 1.28 -11.61 -0.69
N ILE A 45 0.98 -11.84 -1.97
CA ILE A 45 -0.21 -11.35 -2.68
C ILE A 45 -1.22 -12.52 -2.70
N PRO A 46 -2.34 -12.43 -1.94
CA PRO A 46 -3.34 -13.49 -1.86
C PRO A 46 -4.60 -13.17 -2.66
N GLY A 47 -5.05 -14.10 -3.49
CA GLY A 47 -6.15 -13.87 -4.41
C GLY A 47 -6.01 -14.76 -5.64
N ASN A 48 -6.55 -14.30 -6.75
CA ASN A 48 -6.30 -14.87 -8.07
C ASN A 48 -6.16 -13.71 -9.05
N TYR A 49 -5.37 -13.88 -10.11
CA TYR A 49 -5.36 -12.93 -11.23
C TYR A 49 -6.70 -12.95 -11.98
N GLU A 50 -7.23 -14.14 -12.23
CA GLU A 50 -8.48 -14.33 -12.96
C GLU A 50 -9.71 -14.34 -12.03
N PRO A 51 -10.84 -13.72 -12.45
CA PRO A 51 -12.10 -13.80 -11.73
C PRO A 51 -12.60 -15.24 -11.59
N THR A 52 -13.09 -15.59 -10.39
CA THR A 52 -13.73 -16.89 -10.14
C THR A 52 -15.24 -16.75 -10.38
N PRO A 53 -15.84 -17.45 -11.36
CA PRO A 53 -17.22 -17.19 -11.81
C PRO A 53 -18.29 -17.27 -10.72
N GLU A 54 -18.12 -18.17 -9.75
CA GLU A 54 -19.06 -18.35 -8.64
C GLU A 54 -18.91 -17.32 -7.50
N ARG A 55 -17.89 -16.47 -7.51
CA ARG A 55 -17.67 -15.48 -6.44
C ARG A 55 -18.40 -14.17 -6.73
N GLN A 56 -19.12 -13.65 -5.72
CA GLN A 56 -19.81 -12.35 -5.79
C GLN A 56 -18.84 -11.16 -5.83
N SER A 57 -17.63 -11.32 -5.27
CA SER A 57 -16.58 -10.32 -5.28
C SER A 57 -15.25 -10.96 -5.67
N HIS A 58 -14.42 -10.19 -6.37
CA HIS A 58 -13.11 -10.65 -6.82
C HIS A 58 -12.01 -10.01 -5.98
N SER A 59 -11.10 -10.85 -5.48
CA SER A 59 -9.84 -10.45 -4.87
C SER A 59 -8.74 -10.57 -5.92
N LEU A 60 -8.20 -9.43 -6.35
CA LEU A 60 -7.15 -9.35 -7.36
C LEU A 60 -5.77 -9.64 -6.76
N ASP A 61 -5.03 -10.51 -7.43
CA ASP A 61 -3.57 -10.62 -7.33
C ASP A 61 -2.91 -9.93 -8.51
N LEU A 62 -1.90 -9.10 -8.23
CA LEU A 62 -1.03 -8.49 -9.23
C LEU A 62 0.20 -9.39 -9.38
N ASP A 63 0.35 -10.04 -10.54
CA ASP A 63 1.59 -10.72 -10.95
C ASP A 63 2.67 -9.70 -11.39
#